data_AF-H2CKF5-F1
#
_entry.id   AF-H2CKF5-F1
#
_cell.length_a   1.000
_cell.length_b   1.000
_cell.length_c   1.000
_cell.angle_alpha   90.00
_cell.angle_beta   90.00
_cell.angle_gamma   90.00
#
_symmetry.space_group_name_H-M   'P 1'
#
loop_
_entity.id
_entity.type
_entity.pdbx_description
1 polymer ?
#
loop_
_entity_poly.entity_id
_entity_poly.type
_entity_poly.pdbx_seq_one_letter_code
_entity_poly.pdbx_strand_id
1 'polypeptide(L)'
;MAVKSRIEEAIPVGSIDNWGLVHIFSFQYSAFFDVINALNENRIIDLKPECPECSALLPIEELSKPDFTCPECGSKISIFDVPAFSILVSKDNHADIRNRSYENLARLLSEYSVRNGEMFYLLCDIEGSQLLQKKDPPAYNHYISRLWSVHWPSVLDRISRAYLPLLANGDAIIIAFLSLEDCLSSIERLSLSISSEPFRLSAHLDIFYMDSEEAVGFVRRLDEKWDFNSIAVTNFHRVAEKAKPDSWRGCKDYKIKACFLNQILHSSYAQMLTNKYSLKAESYAFVDKHGHDYKGDMAGICL
;
A
#
# COMPACT_ATOMS: atom_id res chain seq x y z
N MET A 1 -1.00 -24.59 -20.14
CA MET A 1 -0.05 -23.76 -20.93
C MET A 1 -0.70 -22.47 -21.44
N ALA A 2 -1.87 -22.51 -22.09
CA ALA A 2 -2.56 -21.30 -22.58
C ALA A 2 -3.05 -20.31 -21.49
N VAL A 3 -3.39 -20.81 -20.29
CA VAL A 3 -3.77 -19.99 -19.12
C VAL A 3 -2.59 -19.19 -18.57
N LYS A 4 -1.38 -19.75 -18.71
CA LYS A 4 -0.13 -19.12 -18.27
C LYS A 4 0.14 -17.85 -19.07
N SER A 5 0.02 -17.91 -20.40
CA SER A 5 0.25 -16.76 -21.28
C SER A 5 -0.86 -15.70 -21.20
N ARG A 6 -2.13 -16.08 -20.97
CA ARG A 6 -3.23 -15.11 -20.87
C ARG A 6 -3.23 -14.31 -19.57
N ILE A 7 -2.79 -14.90 -18.47
CA ILE A 7 -2.56 -14.18 -17.20
C ILE A 7 -1.29 -13.31 -17.28
N GLU A 8 -0.27 -13.74 -18.04
CA GLU A 8 0.96 -12.98 -18.29
C GLU A 8 0.73 -11.72 -19.13
N GLU A 9 -0.29 -11.69 -20.00
CA GLU A 9 -0.52 -10.60 -20.96
C GLU A 9 -1.51 -9.51 -20.50
N ALA A 10 -2.36 -9.75 -19.49
CA ALA A 10 -3.63 -9.00 -19.39
C ALA A 10 -4.00 -8.30 -18.07
N ILE A 11 -3.12 -8.09 -17.07
CA ILE A 11 -3.20 -7.02 -16.02
C ILE A 11 -2.52 -7.44 -14.72
N PRO A 12 -1.92 -6.48 -13.99
CA PRO A 12 -1.41 -6.73 -12.66
C PRO A 12 -2.52 -7.01 -11.65
N VAL A 13 -2.59 -8.27 -11.21
CA VAL A 13 -3.35 -8.65 -10.01
C VAL A 13 -2.76 -7.85 -8.86
N GLY A 14 -3.56 -6.97 -8.28
CA GLY A 14 -3.16 -6.21 -7.11
C GLY A 14 -3.23 -7.06 -5.85
N SER A 15 -2.62 -6.53 -4.81
CA SER A 15 -2.25 -7.21 -3.59
C SER A 15 -3.23 -8.28 -3.13
N ILE A 16 -2.68 -9.45 -2.76
CA ILE A 16 -3.31 -10.26 -1.73
C ILE A 16 -2.74 -9.83 -0.40
N ASP A 17 -3.61 -9.39 0.49
CA ASP A 17 -3.22 -9.17 1.87
C ASP A 17 -2.81 -10.51 2.52
N ASN A 18 -2.27 -10.49 3.74
CA ASN A 18 -1.97 -11.74 4.46
C ASN A 18 -3.24 -12.56 4.82
N TRP A 19 -4.41 -12.17 4.32
CA TRP A 19 -5.74 -12.54 4.80
C TRP A 19 -6.64 -13.13 3.71
N GLY A 20 -6.13 -13.27 2.47
CA GLY A 20 -6.78 -14.00 1.39
C GLY A 20 -7.72 -13.17 0.51
N LEU A 21 -7.68 -11.84 0.63
CA LEU A 21 -8.45 -10.93 -0.24
C LEU A 21 -7.61 -10.55 -1.46
N VAL A 22 -8.11 -10.77 -2.68
CA VAL A 22 -7.43 -10.41 -3.93
C VAL A 22 -7.94 -9.06 -4.42
N HIS A 23 -7.11 -8.01 -4.40
CA HIS A 23 -7.48 -6.70 -4.95
C HIS A 23 -7.03 -6.62 -6.41
N ILE A 24 -7.88 -6.67 -7.43
CA ILE A 24 -7.39 -6.54 -8.81
C ILE A 24 -7.29 -5.06 -9.18
N PHE A 25 -6.08 -4.51 -9.32
CA PHE A 25 -5.87 -3.16 -9.85
C PHE A 25 -5.87 -3.21 -11.38
N SER A 26 -6.96 -2.77 -11.99
CA SER A 26 -7.03 -2.58 -13.43
C SER A 26 -7.05 -1.10 -13.78
N PHE A 27 -6.13 -0.67 -14.65
CA PHE A 27 -6.17 0.64 -15.30
C PHE A 27 -7.07 0.65 -16.55
N GLN A 28 -7.65 -0.50 -16.93
CA GLN A 28 -8.52 -0.65 -18.10
C GLN A 28 -9.63 -1.68 -17.85
N TYR A 29 -10.86 -1.19 -17.79
CA TYR A 29 -12.08 -1.95 -17.47
C TYR A 29 -12.22 -3.30 -18.20
N SER A 30 -11.84 -3.37 -19.48
CA SER A 30 -11.91 -4.61 -20.28
C SER A 30 -11.05 -5.74 -19.74
N ALA A 31 -9.82 -5.43 -19.34
CA ALA A 31 -8.87 -6.45 -18.97
C ALA A 31 -9.04 -6.92 -17.51
N PHE A 32 -9.77 -6.16 -16.67
CA PHE A 32 -10.24 -6.65 -15.36
C PHE A 32 -11.11 -7.91 -15.53
N PHE A 33 -11.99 -7.91 -16.53
CA PHE A 33 -12.86 -9.06 -16.81
C PHE A 33 -12.13 -10.25 -17.40
N ASP A 34 -11.13 -10.01 -18.24
CA ASP A 34 -10.31 -11.10 -18.77
C ASP A 34 -9.61 -11.86 -17.62
N VAL A 35 -9.16 -11.15 -16.59
CA VAL A 35 -8.57 -11.75 -15.39
C VAL A 35 -9.62 -12.48 -14.55
N ILE A 36 -10.75 -11.85 -14.24
CA ILE A 36 -11.83 -12.50 -13.46
C ILE A 36 -12.36 -13.75 -14.17
N ASN A 37 -12.58 -13.69 -15.48
CA ASN A 37 -13.03 -14.81 -16.30
C ASN A 37 -11.97 -15.91 -16.32
N ALA A 38 -10.70 -15.58 -16.54
CA ALA A 38 -9.62 -16.55 -16.50
C ALA A 38 -9.52 -17.24 -15.12
N LEU A 39 -9.67 -16.50 -14.02
CA LEU A 39 -9.66 -17.06 -12.68
C LEU A 39 -10.87 -18.00 -12.44
N ASN A 40 -12.06 -17.63 -12.92
CA ASN A 40 -13.30 -18.40 -12.77
C ASN A 40 -13.29 -19.68 -13.64
N GLU A 41 -12.88 -19.57 -14.91
CA GLU A 41 -12.71 -20.70 -15.84
C GLU A 41 -11.75 -21.76 -15.29
N ASN A 42 -10.72 -21.32 -14.57
CA ASN A 42 -9.72 -22.19 -13.96
C ASN A 42 -10.11 -22.68 -12.55
N ARG A 43 -11.33 -22.38 -12.07
CA ARG A 43 -11.85 -22.75 -10.75
C ARG A 43 -10.95 -22.28 -9.60
N ILE A 44 -10.20 -21.21 -9.82
CA ILE A 44 -9.37 -20.58 -8.81
C ILE A 44 -10.26 -19.74 -7.88
N ILE A 45 -11.35 -19.23 -8.43
CA ILE A 45 -12.35 -18.40 -7.75
C ILE A 45 -13.73 -18.98 -8.06
N ASP A 46 -14.67 -18.83 -7.13
CA ASP A 46 -16.10 -19.12 -7.33
C ASP A 46 -16.85 -17.80 -7.31
N LEU A 47 -17.07 -17.21 -8.49
CA LEU A 47 -17.70 -15.90 -8.61
C LEU A 47 -19.23 -16.05 -8.57
N LYS A 48 -19.85 -15.61 -7.48
CA LYS A 48 -21.31 -15.59 -7.28
C LYS A 48 -21.78 -14.15 -7.05
N PRO A 49 -21.82 -13.32 -8.09
CA PRO A 49 -22.28 -11.94 -7.95
C PRO A 49 -23.79 -11.96 -7.64
N GLU A 50 -24.23 -11.18 -6.66
CA GLU A 50 -25.63 -11.07 -6.28
C GLU A 50 -26.15 -9.66 -6.58
N CYS A 51 -27.42 -9.56 -6.98
CA CYS A 51 -28.10 -8.28 -7.14
C CYS A 51 -28.20 -7.59 -5.77
N PRO A 52 -27.74 -6.34 -5.62
CA PRO A 52 -27.86 -5.62 -4.34
C PRO A 52 -29.31 -5.37 -3.92
N GLU A 53 -30.25 -5.34 -4.88
CA GLU A 53 -31.66 -5.04 -4.63
C GLU A 53 -32.51 -6.28 -4.33
N CYS A 54 -32.17 -7.44 -4.90
CA CYS A 54 -32.99 -8.66 -4.77
C CYS A 54 -32.22 -9.93 -4.43
N SER A 55 -30.91 -9.85 -4.24
CA SER A 55 -30.00 -10.96 -3.93
C SER A 55 -30.00 -12.11 -4.95
N ALA A 56 -30.60 -11.91 -6.13
CA ALA A 56 -30.54 -12.88 -7.21
C ALA A 56 -29.11 -13.00 -7.75
N LEU A 57 -28.68 -14.22 -8.08
CA LEU A 57 -27.40 -14.46 -8.75
C LEU A 57 -27.40 -13.78 -10.12
N LEU A 58 -26.35 -13.00 -10.38
CA LEU A 58 -26.17 -12.26 -11.61
C LEU A 58 -25.35 -13.09 -12.61
N PRO A 59 -25.64 -12.98 -13.92
CA PRO A 59 -24.80 -13.58 -14.96
C PRO A 59 -23.42 -12.93 -14.98
N ILE A 60 -22.36 -13.72 -15.04
CA ILE A 60 -20.97 -13.23 -15.06
C ILE A 60 -20.70 -12.44 -16.35
N GLU A 61 -21.34 -12.83 -17.45
CA GLU A 61 -21.20 -12.17 -18.75
C GLU A 61 -21.67 -10.70 -18.71
N GLU A 62 -22.69 -10.40 -17.90
CA GLU A 62 -23.22 -9.04 -17.73
C GLU A 62 -22.30 -8.15 -16.91
N LEU A 63 -21.40 -8.73 -16.11
CA LEU A 63 -20.40 -7.97 -15.36
C LEU A 63 -19.39 -7.27 -16.29
N SER A 64 -19.22 -7.74 -17.53
CA SER A 64 -18.34 -7.07 -18.52
C SER A 64 -18.79 -5.67 -18.94
N LYS A 65 -19.95 -5.20 -18.44
CA LYS A 65 -20.53 -3.89 -18.71
C LYS A 65 -20.55 -3.05 -17.43
N PRO A 66 -20.17 -1.76 -17.48
CA PRO A 66 -20.10 -0.88 -16.30
C PRO A 66 -21.46 -0.67 -15.64
N ASP A 67 -22.50 -0.63 -16.47
CA ASP A 67 -23.89 -0.60 -16.06
C ASP A 67 -24.62 -1.79 -16.69
N PHE A 68 -25.39 -2.52 -15.90
CA PHE A 68 -26.29 -3.56 -16.39
C PHE A 68 -27.62 -3.53 -15.64
N THR A 69 -28.61 -4.24 -16.18
CA THR A 69 -29.94 -4.33 -15.58
C THR A 69 -30.12 -5.72 -15.01
N CYS A 70 -30.53 -5.82 -13.74
CA CYS A 70 -30.82 -7.12 -13.13
C CYS A 70 -31.92 -7.83 -13.93
N PRO A 71 -31.71 -9.08 -14.39
CA PRO A 71 -32.72 -9.80 -15.15
C PRO A 71 -33.96 -10.16 -14.31
N GLU A 72 -33.81 -10.26 -12.99
CA GLU A 72 -34.90 -10.67 -12.09
C GLU A 72 -35.75 -9.49 -11.61
N CYS A 73 -35.13 -8.37 -11.20
CA CYS A 73 -35.86 -7.23 -10.62
C CYS A 73 -35.90 -5.98 -11.51
N GLY A 74 -35.17 -5.96 -12.63
CA GLY A 74 -35.12 -4.81 -13.54
C GLY A 74 -34.37 -3.59 -12.99
N SER A 75 -33.79 -3.67 -11.79
CA SER A 75 -32.96 -2.60 -11.23
C SER A 75 -31.72 -2.36 -12.07
N LYS A 76 -31.40 -1.10 -12.33
CA LYS A 76 -30.12 -0.71 -12.93
C LYS A 76 -29.04 -0.82 -11.85
N ILE A 77 -28.06 -1.69 -12.09
CA ILE A 77 -26.95 -1.95 -11.18
C ILE A 77 -25.70 -1.37 -11.85
N SER A 78 -24.97 -0.50 -11.14
CA SER A 78 -23.58 -0.25 -11.52
C SER A 78 -22.71 -1.31 -10.85
N ILE A 79 -21.71 -1.79 -11.57
CA ILE A 79 -20.80 -2.81 -11.03
C ILE A 79 -20.02 -2.33 -9.81
N PHE A 80 -19.91 -1.01 -9.61
CA PHE A 80 -19.30 -0.40 -8.44
C PHE A 80 -20.17 -0.52 -7.18
N ASP A 81 -21.47 -0.80 -7.37
CA ASP A 81 -22.44 -0.99 -6.29
C ASP A 81 -22.60 -2.47 -5.90
N VAL A 82 -21.96 -3.39 -6.63
CA VAL A 82 -21.85 -4.80 -6.22
C VAL A 82 -20.84 -4.87 -5.07
N PRO A 83 -21.28 -5.21 -3.84
CA PRO A 83 -20.44 -5.10 -2.65
C PRO A 83 -19.26 -6.07 -2.73
N ALA A 84 -18.11 -5.55 -3.15
CA ALA A 84 -16.80 -6.20 -3.21
C ALA A 84 -16.76 -7.53 -3.98
N PHE A 85 -15.86 -7.62 -4.97
CA PHE A 85 -15.37 -8.91 -5.44
C PHE A 85 -14.62 -9.61 -4.29
N SER A 86 -15.36 -10.23 -3.39
CA SER A 86 -14.82 -11.10 -2.35
C SER A 86 -14.47 -12.41 -3.04
N ILE A 87 -13.31 -12.43 -3.67
CA ILE A 87 -12.79 -13.61 -4.33
C ILE A 87 -12.44 -14.64 -3.25
N LEU A 88 -13.31 -15.63 -3.05
CA LEU A 88 -13.02 -16.80 -2.22
C LEU A 88 -12.01 -17.68 -2.97
N VAL A 89 -10.73 -17.45 -2.70
CA VAL A 89 -9.66 -18.35 -3.14
C VAL A 89 -9.68 -19.59 -2.24
N SER A 90 -9.51 -20.79 -2.80
CA SER A 90 -9.27 -21.99 -1.98
C SER A 90 -7.96 -21.83 -1.19
N LYS A 91 -7.93 -22.26 0.08
CA LYS A 91 -6.73 -22.14 0.94
C LYS A 91 -5.45 -22.67 0.29
N ASP A 92 -5.58 -23.73 -0.53
CA ASP A 92 -4.48 -24.36 -1.24
C ASP A 92 -3.82 -23.45 -2.29
N ASN A 93 -4.54 -22.46 -2.81
CA ASN A 93 -4.06 -21.52 -3.83
C ASN A 93 -3.68 -20.14 -3.27
N HIS A 94 -3.89 -19.87 -1.97
CA HIS A 94 -3.66 -18.54 -1.37
C HIS A 94 -2.23 -18.05 -1.56
N ALA A 95 -1.24 -18.92 -1.29
CA ALA A 95 0.16 -18.54 -1.37
C ALA A 95 0.59 -18.23 -2.81
N ASP A 96 0.15 -19.03 -3.78
CA ASP A 96 0.52 -18.88 -5.18
C ASP A 96 -0.07 -17.61 -5.80
N ILE A 97 -1.36 -17.35 -5.57
CA ILE A 97 -1.97 -16.12 -6.09
C ILE A 97 -1.35 -14.92 -5.39
N ARG A 98 -1.04 -15.01 -4.09
CA ARG A 98 -0.42 -13.90 -3.35
C ARG A 98 0.92 -13.57 -3.97
N ASN A 99 1.77 -14.56 -4.15
CA ASN A 99 3.08 -14.38 -4.76
C ASN A 99 2.98 -13.71 -6.13
N ARG A 100 2.07 -14.18 -7.00
CA ARG A 100 1.84 -13.59 -8.33
C ARG A 100 1.30 -12.16 -8.27
N SER A 101 0.46 -11.86 -7.30
CA SER A 101 -0.09 -10.51 -7.12
C SER A 101 1.00 -9.53 -6.75
N TYR A 102 1.91 -9.91 -5.85
CA TYR A 102 3.07 -9.09 -5.55
C TYR A 102 4.04 -8.97 -6.74
N GLU A 103 4.30 -10.04 -7.50
CA GLU A 103 5.13 -9.99 -8.73
C GLU A 103 4.56 -9.00 -9.74
N ASN A 104 3.25 -9.05 -9.95
CA ASN A 104 2.53 -8.17 -10.84
C ASN A 104 2.53 -6.71 -10.38
N LEU A 105 2.28 -6.47 -9.10
CA LEU A 105 2.39 -5.15 -8.51
C LEU A 105 3.80 -4.58 -8.64
N ALA A 106 4.83 -5.35 -8.29
CA ALA A 106 6.22 -4.95 -8.42
C ALA A 106 6.54 -4.54 -9.86
N ARG A 107 6.13 -5.36 -10.84
CA ARG A 107 6.29 -5.03 -12.26
C ARG A 107 5.55 -3.76 -12.65
N LEU A 108 4.28 -3.60 -12.25
CA LEU A 108 3.52 -2.38 -12.55
C LEU A 108 4.18 -1.16 -11.91
N LEU A 109 4.57 -1.23 -10.64
CA LEU A 109 5.24 -0.13 -9.96
C LEU A 109 6.54 0.23 -10.70
N SER A 110 7.38 -0.74 -11.06
CA SER A 110 8.56 -0.50 -11.89
C SER A 110 8.23 0.19 -13.21
N GLU A 111 7.32 -0.38 -14.01
CA GLU A 111 6.98 0.15 -15.34
C GLU A 111 6.41 1.57 -15.26
N TYR A 112 5.52 1.83 -14.30
CA TYR A 112 4.95 3.15 -14.10
C TYR A 112 5.99 4.15 -13.62
N SER A 113 6.82 3.76 -12.66
CA SER A 113 7.82 4.66 -12.05
C SER A 113 8.93 5.00 -13.03
N VAL A 114 9.34 4.08 -13.91
CA VAL A 114 10.29 4.38 -15.00
C VAL A 114 9.68 5.34 -16.02
N ARG A 115 8.39 5.21 -16.32
CA ARG A 115 7.71 6.09 -17.29
C ARG A 115 7.44 7.49 -16.75
N ASN A 116 7.02 7.59 -15.50
CA ASN A 116 6.64 8.86 -14.87
C ASN A 116 7.79 9.49 -14.08
N GLY A 117 8.86 8.73 -13.85
CA GLY A 117 10.06 9.14 -13.13
C GLY A 117 9.94 9.04 -11.61
N GLU A 118 8.81 8.65 -11.02
CA GLU A 118 8.61 8.74 -9.57
C GLU A 118 7.75 7.62 -8.96
N MET A 119 8.04 7.31 -7.70
CA MET A 119 7.16 6.58 -6.78
C MET A 119 7.25 7.19 -5.38
N PHE A 120 6.25 6.93 -4.54
CA PHE A 120 6.20 7.42 -3.17
C PHE A 120 6.50 6.29 -2.20
N TYR A 121 7.42 6.54 -1.27
CA TYR A 121 7.91 5.52 -0.34
C TYR A 121 7.55 5.88 1.09
N LEU A 122 6.76 5.03 1.74
CA LEU A 122 6.31 5.19 3.11
C LEU A 122 6.98 4.17 4.01
N LEU A 123 7.66 4.64 5.06
CA LEU A 123 8.06 3.82 6.21
C LEU A 123 7.24 4.24 7.40
N CYS A 124 6.54 3.30 8.04
CA CYS A 124 5.80 3.56 9.26
C CYS A 124 6.20 2.55 10.34
N ASP A 125 6.51 3.04 11.54
CA ASP A 125 7.12 2.27 12.64
C ASP A 125 6.50 2.64 13.99
N ILE A 126 6.40 1.68 14.92
CA ILE A 126 5.90 1.90 16.28
C ILE A 126 6.96 2.62 17.12
N GLU A 127 6.58 3.78 17.65
CA GLU A 127 7.47 4.55 18.50
C GLU A 127 7.79 3.81 19.80
N GLY A 128 9.08 3.60 20.07
CA GLY A 128 9.53 2.97 21.31
C GLY A 128 9.10 1.51 21.44
N SER A 129 8.91 0.80 20.33
CA SER A 129 8.54 -0.62 20.26
C SER A 129 9.35 -1.51 21.22
N GLN A 130 10.67 -1.31 21.32
CA GLN A 130 11.53 -2.06 22.23
C GLN A 130 11.17 -1.86 23.72
N LEU A 131 10.77 -0.65 24.10
CA LEU A 131 10.32 -0.35 25.47
C LEU A 131 8.94 -0.96 25.74
N LEU A 132 8.03 -0.89 24.76
CA LEU A 132 6.72 -1.52 24.84
C LEU A 132 6.84 -3.04 25.00
N GLN A 133 7.68 -3.67 24.17
CA GLN A 133 7.93 -5.12 24.20
C GLN A 133 8.55 -5.54 25.53
N LYS A 134 9.51 -4.79 26.07
CA LYS A 134 10.12 -5.09 27.38
C LYS A 134 9.14 -4.92 28.55
N LYS A 135 8.22 -3.96 28.45
CA LYS A 135 7.25 -3.67 29.50
C LYS A 135 6.17 -4.75 29.61
N ASP A 136 5.62 -5.18 28.47
CA ASP A 136 4.55 -6.18 28.40
C ASP A 136 4.57 -6.92 27.05
N PRO A 137 5.29 -8.05 26.92
CA PRO A 137 5.39 -8.78 25.65
C PRO A 137 4.05 -9.31 25.12
N PRO A 138 3.15 -9.90 25.94
CA PRO A 138 1.82 -10.30 25.48
C PRO A 138 1.00 -9.15 24.90
N ALA A 139 0.96 -8.00 25.59
CA ALA A 139 0.24 -6.83 25.10
C ALA A 139 0.86 -6.29 23.81
N TYR A 140 2.19 -6.20 23.74
CA TYR A 140 2.91 -5.83 22.52
C TYR A 140 2.55 -6.72 21.33
N ASN A 141 2.57 -8.04 21.51
CA ASN A 141 2.20 -8.98 20.43
C ASN A 141 0.72 -8.82 20.02
N HIS A 142 -0.17 -8.51 20.96
CA HIS A 142 -1.56 -8.20 20.66
C HIS A 142 -1.68 -6.92 19.81
N TYR A 143 -0.95 -5.86 20.14
CA TYR A 143 -0.94 -4.61 19.37
C TYR A 143 -0.42 -4.79 17.96
N ILE A 144 0.71 -5.51 17.81
CA ILE A 144 1.29 -5.87 16.51
C ILE A 144 0.27 -6.67 15.71
N SER A 145 -0.34 -7.70 16.31
CA SER A 145 -1.35 -8.52 15.65
C SER A 145 -2.53 -7.68 15.15
N ARG A 146 -3.06 -6.75 15.96
CA ARG A 146 -4.15 -5.85 15.55
C ARG A 146 -3.73 -4.86 14.47
N LEU A 147 -2.51 -4.31 14.55
CA LEU A 147 -1.95 -3.44 13.52
C LEU A 147 -1.98 -4.12 12.16
N TRP A 148 -1.58 -5.39 12.10
CA TRP A 148 -1.51 -6.18 10.86
C TRP A 148 -2.83 -6.79 10.40
N SER A 149 -3.70 -7.20 11.32
CA SER A 149 -4.95 -7.91 10.99
C SER A 149 -6.18 -7.02 10.89
N VAL A 150 -6.11 -5.79 11.42
CA VAL A 150 -7.25 -4.87 11.46
C VAL A 150 -6.88 -3.53 10.84
N HIS A 151 -5.86 -2.87 11.38
CA HIS A 151 -5.64 -1.46 11.06
C HIS A 151 -5.09 -1.25 9.64
N TRP A 152 -3.97 -1.88 9.28
CA TRP A 152 -3.42 -1.78 7.93
C TRP A 152 -4.39 -2.26 6.84
N PRO A 153 -5.02 -3.44 6.94
CA PRO A 153 -6.00 -3.88 5.95
C PRO A 153 -7.13 -2.86 5.73
N SER A 154 -7.76 -2.40 6.82
CA SER A 154 -8.87 -1.43 6.73
C SER A 154 -8.52 -0.11 6.02
N VAL A 155 -7.24 0.27 6.06
CA VAL A 155 -6.70 1.47 5.43
C VAL A 155 -6.39 1.20 3.96
N LEU A 156 -5.72 0.07 3.69
CA LEU A 156 -5.22 -0.29 2.36
C LEU A 156 -6.35 -0.74 1.41
N ASP A 157 -7.46 -1.25 1.94
CA ASP A 157 -8.68 -1.57 1.18
C ASP A 157 -9.31 -0.35 0.49
N ARG A 158 -8.97 0.86 0.93
CA ARG A 158 -9.54 2.13 0.44
C ARG A 158 -8.61 2.87 -0.51
N ILE A 159 -7.50 2.25 -0.90
CA ILE A 159 -6.50 2.84 -1.77
C ILE A 159 -6.94 2.68 -3.23
N SER A 160 -6.86 3.78 -3.98
CA SER A 160 -7.42 3.86 -5.32
C SER A 160 -6.44 3.41 -6.41
N ARG A 161 -5.14 3.58 -6.20
CA ARG A 161 -4.09 3.16 -7.12
C ARG A 161 -3.25 2.01 -6.57
N ALA A 162 -2.40 1.46 -7.44
CA ALA A 162 -1.52 0.38 -7.03
C ALA A 162 -0.54 0.84 -5.93
N TYR A 163 -0.33 -0.07 -4.98
CA TYR A 163 0.66 0.02 -3.93
C TYR A 163 1.28 -1.36 -3.71
N LEU A 164 2.47 -1.41 -3.09
CA LEU A 164 3.17 -2.64 -2.78
C LEU A 164 3.78 -2.56 -1.37
N PRO A 165 3.29 -3.36 -0.41
CA PRO A 165 3.98 -3.56 0.84
C PRO A 165 5.29 -4.30 0.59
N LEU A 166 6.43 -3.73 1.00
CA LEU A 166 7.76 -4.31 0.78
C LEU A 166 8.18 -5.10 2.00
N LEU A 167 8.41 -4.41 3.11
CA LEU A 167 8.68 -5.02 4.40
C LEU A 167 7.43 -4.87 5.28
N ALA A 168 6.80 -6.00 5.61
CA ALA A 168 5.64 -6.04 6.50
C ALA A 168 5.89 -7.01 7.65
N ASN A 169 6.81 -6.68 8.55
CA ASN A 169 7.23 -7.60 9.61
C ASN A 169 7.67 -6.86 10.88
N GLY A 170 7.11 -7.29 12.01
CA GLY A 170 7.42 -6.69 13.31
C GLY A 170 6.62 -5.41 13.55
N ASP A 171 7.31 -4.39 14.04
CA ASP A 171 6.83 -3.07 14.42
C ASP A 171 6.80 -2.05 13.29
N ALA A 172 7.38 -2.37 12.13
CA ALA A 172 7.46 -1.48 10.98
C ALA A 172 6.80 -2.07 9.72
N ILE A 173 6.20 -1.18 8.92
CA ILE A 173 5.80 -1.44 7.54
C ILE A 173 6.53 -0.49 6.58
N ILE A 174 6.80 -1.01 5.39
CA ILE A 174 7.21 -0.22 4.24
C ILE A 174 6.22 -0.46 3.11
N ILE A 175 5.78 0.62 2.47
CA ILE A 175 4.85 0.57 1.34
C ILE A 175 5.34 1.52 0.25
N ALA A 176 5.42 1.04 -0.98
CA ALA A 176 5.57 1.87 -2.17
C ALA A 176 4.19 2.17 -2.77
N PHE A 177 3.94 3.43 -3.15
CA PHE A 177 2.69 3.89 -3.75
C PHE A 177 2.95 4.57 -5.10
N LEU A 178 1.99 4.46 -6.02
CA LEU A 178 1.97 5.25 -7.26
C LEU A 178 1.31 6.63 -7.12
N SER A 179 0.71 6.93 -5.97
CA SER A 179 0.04 8.20 -5.71
C SER A 179 0.38 8.74 -4.33
N LEU A 180 0.78 10.01 -4.30
CA LEU A 180 0.96 10.74 -3.06
C LEU A 180 -0.36 10.85 -2.29
N GLU A 181 -1.48 11.09 -2.97
CA GLU A 181 -2.78 11.25 -2.33
C GLU A 181 -3.19 9.97 -1.59
N ASP A 182 -2.95 8.81 -2.19
CA ASP A 182 -3.19 7.50 -1.57
C ASP A 182 -2.27 7.29 -0.37
N CYS A 183 -0.99 7.64 -0.49
CA CYS A 183 -0.05 7.58 0.63
C CYS A 183 -0.50 8.47 1.79
N LEU A 184 -0.88 9.72 1.55
CA LEU A 184 -1.36 10.65 2.57
C LEU A 184 -2.67 10.17 3.21
N SER A 185 -3.63 9.75 2.38
CA SER A 185 -4.90 9.17 2.80
C SER A 185 -4.68 7.95 3.70
N SER A 186 -3.69 7.11 3.40
CA SER A 186 -3.36 5.96 4.24
C SER A 186 -2.91 6.36 5.64
N ILE A 187 -2.05 7.38 5.77
CA ILE A 187 -1.55 7.85 7.05
C ILE A 187 -2.69 8.49 7.87
N GLU A 188 -3.49 9.34 7.24
CA GLU A 188 -4.64 10.01 7.89
C GLU A 188 -5.66 8.99 8.40
N ARG A 189 -6.02 8.00 7.58
CA ARG A 189 -6.96 6.93 7.96
C ARG A 189 -6.37 6.02 9.04
N LEU A 190 -5.09 5.72 8.97
CA LEU A 190 -4.43 4.92 9.99
C LEU A 190 -4.45 5.64 11.34
N SER A 191 -4.18 6.95 11.38
CA SER A 191 -4.25 7.75 12.60
C SER A 191 -5.62 7.62 13.29
N LEU A 192 -6.70 7.73 12.50
CA LEU A 192 -8.06 7.55 12.99
C LEU A 192 -8.32 6.11 13.45
N SER A 193 -7.85 5.12 12.68
CA SER A 193 -8.05 3.68 12.96
C SER A 193 -7.38 3.26 14.28
N ILE A 194 -6.21 3.80 14.60
CA ILE A 194 -5.47 3.49 15.84
C ILE A 194 -5.78 4.46 17.00
N SER A 195 -6.79 5.31 16.87
CA SER A 195 -7.15 6.32 17.88
C SER A 195 -7.42 5.74 19.27
N SER A 196 -7.89 4.50 19.37
CA SER A 196 -8.08 3.78 20.64
C SER A 196 -6.83 3.05 21.14
N GLU A 197 -5.80 2.89 20.31
CA GLU A 197 -4.64 2.07 20.65
C GLU A 197 -3.67 2.79 21.60
N PRO A 198 -2.97 2.06 22.48
CA PRO A 198 -2.06 2.66 23.46
C PRO A 198 -0.67 2.99 22.87
N PHE A 199 -0.38 2.55 21.64
CA PHE A 199 0.85 2.84 20.94
C PHE A 199 0.70 4.05 20.00
N ARG A 200 1.83 4.55 19.51
CA ARG A 200 1.93 5.64 18.54
C ARG A 200 2.86 5.22 17.43
N LEU A 201 2.70 5.84 16.28
CA LEU A 201 3.51 5.57 15.10
C LEU A 201 4.32 6.80 14.70
N SER A 202 5.46 6.53 14.09
CA SER A 202 6.17 7.50 13.26
C SER A 202 6.06 7.07 11.81
N ALA A 203 5.90 8.03 10.90
CA ALA A 203 5.82 7.82 9.47
C ALA A 203 6.83 8.72 8.77
N HIS A 204 7.60 8.17 7.83
CA HIS A 204 8.54 8.91 7.00
C HIS A 204 8.15 8.67 5.56
N LEU A 205 8.09 9.76 4.79
CA LEU A 205 7.65 9.75 3.40
C LEU A 205 8.63 10.52 2.54
N ASP A 206 9.00 9.95 1.40
CA ASP A 206 9.75 10.65 0.37
C ASP A 206 9.37 10.19 -1.05
N ILE A 207 9.87 10.92 -2.05
CA ILE A 207 9.80 10.54 -3.46
C ILE A 207 11.08 9.81 -3.85
N PHE A 208 10.92 8.73 -4.59
CA PHE A 208 12.01 7.96 -5.16
C PHE A 208 11.93 8.07 -6.66
N TYR A 209 12.96 8.67 -7.25
CA TYR A 209 13.09 8.76 -8.69
C TYR A 209 13.72 7.49 -9.22
N MET A 210 13.00 6.75 -10.05
CA MET A 210 13.52 5.54 -10.69
C MET A 210 14.02 5.88 -12.08
N ASP A 211 15.29 5.58 -12.35
CA ASP A 211 15.81 5.54 -13.71
C ASP A 211 15.63 4.14 -14.34
N SER A 212 15.99 4.00 -15.62
CA SER A 212 15.88 2.74 -16.33
C SER A 212 16.80 1.64 -15.78
N GLU A 213 17.88 1.98 -15.06
CA GLU A 213 18.79 1.01 -14.44
C GLU A 213 18.21 0.47 -13.13
N GLU A 214 17.41 1.27 -12.42
CA GLU A 214 16.69 0.89 -11.21
C GLU A 214 15.37 0.14 -11.46
N ALA A 215 14.95 -0.02 -12.72
CA ALA A 215 13.70 -0.70 -13.12
C ALA A 215 13.54 -2.13 -12.55
N VAL A 216 14.64 -2.79 -12.20
CA VAL A 216 14.68 -4.15 -11.63
C VAL A 216 14.76 -4.16 -10.09
N GLY A 217 14.64 -2.99 -9.45
CA GLY A 217 14.91 -2.82 -8.03
C GLY A 217 13.98 -3.61 -7.11
N PHE A 218 12.76 -3.97 -7.54
CA PHE A 218 11.90 -4.84 -6.76
C PHE A 218 12.37 -6.29 -6.88
N VAL A 219 12.88 -6.83 -5.77
CA VAL A 219 13.45 -8.17 -5.71
C VAL A 219 12.74 -8.99 -4.65
N ARG A 220 12.56 -10.28 -4.96
CA ARG A 220 12.08 -11.25 -3.98
C ARG A 220 13.26 -11.81 -3.20
N ARG A 221 13.20 -11.68 -1.88
CA ARG A 221 14.18 -12.24 -0.95
C ARG A 221 14.00 -13.74 -0.77
N LEU A 222 15.00 -14.39 -0.17
CA LEU A 222 14.98 -15.83 0.16
C LEU A 222 13.84 -16.21 1.12
N ASP A 223 13.34 -15.28 1.93
CA ASP A 223 12.18 -15.46 2.80
C ASP A 223 10.85 -15.12 2.12
N GLU A 224 10.83 -15.14 0.78
CA GLU A 224 9.70 -14.85 -0.10
C GLU A 224 9.13 -13.43 -0.02
N LYS A 225 9.75 -12.54 0.76
CA LYS A 225 9.33 -11.14 0.90
C LYS A 225 9.83 -10.29 -0.25
N TRP A 226 9.09 -9.23 -0.53
CA TRP A 226 9.48 -8.22 -1.51
C TRP A 226 10.36 -7.18 -0.86
N ASP A 227 11.35 -6.71 -1.60
CA ASP A 227 12.23 -5.64 -1.16
C ASP A 227 12.47 -4.71 -2.35
N PHE A 228 12.84 -3.47 -2.07
CA PHE A 228 13.30 -2.55 -3.11
C PHE A 228 14.78 -2.29 -2.91
N ASN A 229 15.61 -2.99 -3.67
CA ASN A 229 17.06 -2.94 -3.54
C ASN A 229 17.63 -1.76 -4.33
N SER A 230 17.61 -0.58 -3.71
CA SER A 230 18.26 0.63 -4.23
C SER A 230 19.08 1.32 -3.13
N ILE A 231 20.12 2.03 -3.56
CA ILE A 231 20.91 2.93 -2.70
C ILE A 231 19.99 4.03 -2.12
N ALA A 232 18.98 4.47 -2.88
CA ALA A 232 17.99 5.45 -2.41
C ALA A 232 17.25 4.94 -1.16
N VAL A 233 16.86 3.66 -1.12
CA VAL A 233 16.20 3.04 0.05
C VAL A 233 17.12 3.03 1.26
N THR A 234 18.36 2.61 1.05
CA THR A 234 19.36 2.57 2.12
C THR A 234 19.58 3.96 2.72
N ASN A 235 19.69 4.98 1.88
CA ASN A 235 19.85 6.37 2.32
C ASN A 235 18.59 6.89 3.02
N PHE A 236 17.41 6.60 2.49
CA PHE A 236 16.14 6.96 3.09
C PHE A 236 16.00 6.40 4.51
N HIS A 237 16.32 5.12 4.75
CA HIS A 237 16.26 4.54 6.09
C HIS A 237 17.21 5.23 7.07
N ARG A 238 18.43 5.57 6.64
CA ARG A 238 19.41 6.29 7.47
C ARG A 238 18.90 7.69 7.83
N VAL A 239 18.29 8.39 6.86
CA VAL A 239 17.68 9.70 7.11
C VAL A 239 16.47 9.57 8.03
N ALA A 240 15.54 8.64 7.78
CA ALA A 240 14.36 8.42 8.61
C ALA A 240 14.68 8.09 10.08
N GLU A 241 15.82 7.42 10.35
CA GLU A 241 16.27 7.16 11.72
C GLU A 241 16.63 8.46 12.46
N LYS A 242 17.22 9.45 11.77
CA LYS A 242 17.80 10.65 12.38
C LYS A 242 16.95 11.92 12.22
N ALA A 243 16.24 12.06 11.11
CA ALA A 243 15.44 13.21 10.74
C ALA A 243 14.15 13.25 11.57
N LYS A 244 14.13 14.12 12.59
CA LYS A 244 13.01 14.29 13.52
C LYS A 244 12.62 15.77 13.57
N PRO A 245 11.55 16.17 12.87
CA PRO A 245 11.14 17.57 12.78
C PRO A 245 10.88 18.22 14.15
N ASP A 246 11.20 19.51 14.30
CA ASP A 246 10.94 20.24 15.54
C ASP A 246 9.44 20.34 15.85
N SER A 247 8.58 20.30 14.84
CA SER A 247 7.11 20.24 15.01
C SER A 247 6.63 19.01 15.77
N TRP A 248 7.44 17.95 15.86
CA TRP A 248 7.13 16.78 16.68
C TRP A 248 7.31 17.04 18.18
N ARG A 249 8.05 18.09 18.57
CA ARG A 249 8.30 18.44 19.96
C ARG A 249 7.06 19.09 20.58
N GLY A 250 6.70 18.67 21.78
CA GLY A 250 5.54 19.23 22.50
C GLY A 250 4.17 18.72 22.03
N CYS A 251 4.14 17.90 20.98
CA CYS A 251 2.94 17.25 20.49
C CYS A 251 2.51 16.12 21.45
N LYS A 252 1.41 16.32 22.18
CA LYS A 252 0.94 15.39 23.24
C LYS A 252 -0.15 14.44 22.77
N ASP A 253 -1.05 14.91 21.92
CA ASP A 253 -2.30 14.21 21.56
C ASP A 253 -2.28 13.71 20.12
N TYR A 254 -1.20 13.01 19.75
CA TYR A 254 -1.04 12.41 18.42
C TYR A 254 -1.11 10.89 18.46
N LYS A 255 -1.41 10.33 17.29
CA LYS A 255 -1.30 8.92 16.97
C LYS A 255 -0.22 8.66 15.94
N ILE A 256 -0.04 9.57 14.99
CA ILE A 256 1.03 9.45 14.00
C ILE A 256 1.80 10.76 13.89
N LYS A 257 3.12 10.64 14.02
CA LYS A 257 4.07 11.69 13.64
C LYS A 257 4.57 11.43 12.24
N ALA A 258 4.18 12.24 11.26
CA ALA A 258 4.65 12.09 9.89
C ALA A 258 5.76 13.09 9.58
N CYS A 259 6.77 12.65 8.83
CA CYS A 259 7.92 13.42 8.37
C CYS A 259 8.02 13.30 6.85
N PHE A 260 7.90 14.44 6.18
CA PHE A 260 8.16 14.59 4.76
C PHE A 260 9.63 14.91 4.57
N LEU A 261 10.31 14.15 3.73
CA LEU A 261 11.76 14.25 3.52
C LEU A 261 12.09 15.01 2.22
N ASN A 262 13.37 15.00 1.88
CA ASN A 262 13.99 15.95 0.98
C ASN A 262 13.31 16.04 -0.39
N GLN A 263 13.16 14.91 -1.09
CA GLN A 263 12.70 14.94 -2.48
C GLN A 263 11.25 15.42 -2.58
N ILE A 264 10.38 14.98 -1.67
CA ILE A 264 8.99 15.40 -1.68
C ILE A 264 8.83 16.91 -1.41
N LEU A 265 9.68 17.51 -0.57
CA LEU A 265 9.66 18.94 -0.27
C LEU A 265 10.26 19.82 -1.38
N HIS A 266 11.03 19.24 -2.29
CA HIS A 266 11.56 19.93 -3.48
C HIS A 266 10.82 19.56 -4.79
N SER A 267 9.74 18.79 -4.68
CA SER A 267 8.91 18.38 -5.82
C SER A 267 7.78 19.38 -6.12
N SER A 268 7.04 19.11 -7.19
CA SER A 268 5.80 19.81 -7.53
C SER A 268 4.71 19.69 -6.45
N TYR A 269 4.83 18.71 -5.54
CA TYR A 269 3.88 18.48 -4.44
C TYR A 269 4.10 19.35 -3.22
N ALA A 270 5.26 20.03 -3.11
CA ALA A 270 5.64 20.78 -1.92
C ALA A 270 4.61 21.86 -1.53
N GLN A 271 4.08 22.60 -2.53
CA GLN A 271 3.07 23.63 -2.29
C GLN A 271 1.75 23.03 -1.82
N MET A 272 1.32 21.90 -2.41
CA MET A 272 0.11 21.18 -2.00
C MET A 272 0.21 20.75 -0.54
N LEU A 273 1.33 20.13 -0.15
CA LEU A 273 1.57 19.67 1.21
C LEU A 273 1.61 20.84 2.20
N THR A 274 2.30 21.92 1.83
CA THR A 274 2.37 23.15 2.63
C THR A 274 0.98 23.74 2.84
N ASN A 275 0.14 23.81 1.80
CA ASN A 275 -1.22 24.32 1.91
C ASN A 275 -2.11 23.40 2.76
N LYS A 276 -2.00 22.08 2.58
CA LYS A 276 -2.84 21.10 3.28
C LYS A 276 -2.52 21.01 4.77
N TYR A 277 -1.24 21.04 5.12
CA TYR A 277 -0.78 20.76 6.49
C TYR A 277 -0.08 21.93 7.18
N SER A 278 0.01 23.10 6.53
CA SER A 278 0.78 24.24 7.04
C SER A 278 2.23 23.85 7.37
N LEU A 279 2.87 23.08 6.48
CA LEU A 279 4.22 22.58 6.68
C LEU A 279 5.22 23.73 6.85
N LYS A 280 6.14 23.55 7.80
CA LYS A 280 7.32 24.38 7.95
C LYS A 280 8.54 23.52 7.66
N ALA A 281 9.21 23.79 6.55
CA ALA A 281 10.44 23.12 6.20
C ALA A 281 11.57 23.54 7.17
N GLU A 282 12.40 22.58 7.52
CA GLU A 282 13.61 22.75 8.33
C GLU A 282 14.71 21.86 7.77
N SER A 283 15.96 22.31 7.85
CA SER A 283 17.08 21.56 7.31
C SER A 283 17.65 20.57 8.33
N TYR A 284 18.03 19.38 7.87
CA TYR A 284 18.78 18.40 8.65
C TYR A 284 20.20 18.27 8.10
N ALA A 285 21.15 17.97 8.99
CA ALA A 285 22.53 17.62 8.62
C ALA A 285 23.13 16.69 9.67
N PHE A 286 23.67 15.54 9.25
CA PHE A 286 24.36 14.61 10.14
C PHE A 286 25.35 13.72 9.36
N VAL A 287 26.26 13.07 10.09
CA VAL A 287 27.19 12.07 9.55
C VAL A 287 26.81 10.70 10.12
N ASP A 288 26.73 9.69 9.27
CA ASP A 288 26.46 8.33 9.74
C ASP A 288 27.70 7.68 10.38
N LYS A 289 27.51 6.48 10.95
CA LYS A 289 28.61 5.71 11.58
C LYS A 289 29.71 5.27 10.61
N HIS A 290 29.49 5.40 9.31
CA HIS A 290 30.42 5.04 8.24
C HIS A 290 31.09 6.28 7.61
N GLY A 291 30.80 7.49 8.11
CA GLY A 291 31.39 8.73 7.63
C GLY A 291 30.67 9.34 6.41
N HIS A 292 29.47 8.88 6.06
CA HIS A 292 28.69 9.51 5.00
C HIS A 292 27.95 10.75 5.52
N ASP A 293 28.08 11.86 4.81
CA ASP A 293 27.38 13.11 5.10
C ASP A 293 25.97 13.09 4.50
N TYR A 294 24.96 13.32 5.35
CA TYR A 294 23.56 13.48 4.96
C TYR A 294 23.10 14.90 5.24
N LYS A 295 22.53 15.55 4.23
CA LYS A 295 21.97 16.91 4.31
C LYS A 295 20.73 17.01 3.43
N GLY A 296 19.74 17.78 3.86
CA GLY A 296 18.53 18.04 3.10
C GLY A 296 17.49 18.76 3.94
N ASP A 297 16.27 18.84 3.43
CA ASP A 297 15.15 19.43 4.13
C ASP A 297 14.14 18.37 4.61
N MET A 298 13.47 18.67 5.72
CA MET A 298 12.39 17.87 6.27
C MET A 298 11.27 18.77 6.78
N ALA A 299 10.06 18.24 6.91
CA ALA A 299 8.93 18.91 7.52
C ALA A 299 8.05 17.89 8.23
N GLY A 300 7.54 18.23 9.40
CA GLY A 300 6.77 17.29 10.22
C GLY A 300 5.35 17.74 10.49
N ILE A 301 4.46 16.77 10.67
CA ILE A 301 3.09 16.95 11.17
C ILE A 301 2.80 15.95 12.28
N CYS A 302 1.83 16.30 13.11
CA CYS A 302 1.20 15.40 14.07
C CYS A 302 -0.25 15.18 13.68
N LEU A 303 -0.64 13.91 13.58
CA LEU A 303 -1.98 13.44 13.26
C LEU A 303 -2.54 12.59 14.39
#